data_AF-A0A239I9A0-F1
#
_entry.id   AF-A0A239I9A0-F1
#
_cell.length_a   1.000
_cell.length_b   1.000
_cell.length_c   1.000
_cell.angle_alpha   90.00
_cell.angle_beta   90.00
_cell.angle_gamma   90.00
#
_symmetry.space_group_name_H-M   'P 1'
#
loop_
_entity.id
_entity.type
_entity.pdbx_description
1 polymer ?
#
loop_
_entity_poly.entity_id
_entity_poly.type
_entity_poly.pdbx_seq_one_letter_code
_entity_poly.pdbx_strand_id
1 'polypeptide(L)'
;MKVGYLHLVGLLLLSGSALAQHTTSGNNVSRVEQDGERNSASVSQAQESQFPTERNSASIQQIGRHNAATQIQDYWATQNTAQITQTGDFNVAEQRQTTRAENNTASISQIGRANAAVQWQAHNVSDNTTSIEQAGSHNEAHQRQNEVSRSTAAITQYGANNFSKQSQSNLGIDNEAYIMQDGTDNVAEQTQYRSGNYASIIQLGSLNVARQEQYQVTNYANILQIGFGNIHTQDQNSRSKDNRATAVAEGNLNYGFQSQVSTGNESEMYQYGDGNYATSVQSGHAWWLDGYHRNSTIQIGDSNIAETTQIGNSGVGHVSTIMQQGNMNVTTVNQSE
;
A
#
# COMPACT_ATOMS: atom_id res chain seq x y z
N MET A 1 37.68 -59.13 6.82
CA MET A 1 37.63 -57.82 6.14
C MET A 1 36.18 -57.40 6.01
N LYS A 2 35.74 -56.40 6.78
CA LYS A 2 34.38 -55.85 6.66
C LYS A 2 34.34 -54.98 5.41
N VAL A 3 33.53 -55.38 4.44
CA VAL A 3 33.18 -54.57 3.26
C VAL A 3 32.13 -53.56 3.72
N GLY A 4 32.52 -52.30 3.83
CA GLY A 4 31.61 -51.19 4.14
C GLY A 4 30.94 -50.70 2.86
N TYR A 5 29.65 -50.93 2.73
CA TYR A 5 28.80 -50.26 1.75
C TYR A 5 28.70 -48.78 2.11
N LEU A 6 29.39 -47.92 1.36
CA LEU A 6 29.16 -46.49 1.41
C LEU A 6 27.83 -46.22 0.70
N HIS A 7 26.77 -45.98 1.48
CA HIS A 7 25.53 -45.42 0.95
C HIS A 7 25.83 -44.02 0.43
N LEU A 8 25.89 -43.90 -0.90
CA LEU A 8 25.84 -42.61 -1.58
C LEU A 8 24.41 -42.07 -1.43
N VAL A 9 24.15 -41.36 -0.33
CA VAL A 9 22.95 -40.52 -0.24
C VAL A 9 23.18 -39.36 -1.21
N GLY A 10 22.56 -39.46 -2.38
CA GLY A 10 22.60 -38.42 -3.40
C GLY A 10 21.99 -37.14 -2.84
N LEU A 11 22.84 -36.18 -2.50
CA LEU A 11 22.45 -34.80 -2.32
C LEU A 11 22.18 -34.22 -3.71
N LEU A 12 20.93 -34.27 -4.14
CA LEU A 12 20.47 -33.69 -5.39
C LEU A 12 20.41 -32.16 -5.20
N LEU A 13 21.56 -31.49 -5.33
CA LEU A 13 21.66 -30.03 -5.42
C LEU A 13 21.16 -29.58 -6.80
N LEU A 14 19.85 -29.35 -6.94
CA LEU A 14 19.28 -28.70 -8.11
C LEU A 14 19.53 -27.20 -8.03
N SER A 15 20.68 -26.81 -8.56
CA SER A 15 21.26 -25.45 -8.58
C SER A 15 20.27 -24.33 -8.88
N GLY A 16 19.95 -23.53 -7.86
CA GLY A 16 19.65 -22.11 -8.02
C GLY A 16 20.93 -21.28 -8.09
N SER A 17 20.89 -20.11 -8.74
CA SER A 17 22.00 -19.16 -8.73
C SER A 17 21.80 -18.16 -7.59
N ALA A 18 22.73 -18.13 -6.64
CA ALA A 18 22.81 -17.14 -5.58
C ALA A 18 24.09 -16.30 -5.76
N LEU A 19 23.94 -14.99 -5.92
CA LEU A 19 25.07 -14.05 -5.97
C LEU A 19 24.92 -13.05 -4.82
N ALA A 20 25.89 -13.02 -3.91
CA ALA A 20 26.04 -11.97 -2.92
C ALA A 20 27.32 -11.18 -3.23
N GLN A 21 27.19 -9.94 -3.71
CA GLN A 21 28.34 -9.09 -4.01
C GLN A 21 28.65 -8.19 -2.82
N HIS A 22 29.85 -8.36 -2.25
CA HIS A 22 30.36 -7.61 -1.10
C HIS A 22 31.60 -6.80 -1.52
N THR A 23 31.53 -5.47 -1.50
CA THR A 23 32.70 -4.59 -1.66
C THR A 23 33.17 -4.11 -0.29
N THR A 24 34.46 -4.29 -0.01
CA THR A 24 35.11 -4.14 1.29
C THR A 24 35.09 -2.70 1.84
N SER A 25 34.13 -2.40 2.72
CA SER A 25 34.27 -1.49 3.89
C SER A 25 32.92 -1.34 4.59
N GLY A 26 32.74 -1.97 5.76
CA GLY A 26 31.55 -1.83 6.61
C GLY A 26 30.92 -3.17 6.97
N ASN A 27 30.48 -3.35 8.23
CA ASN A 27 29.91 -4.59 8.79
C ASN A 27 28.55 -5.00 8.17
N ASN A 28 28.44 -5.09 6.84
CA ASN A 28 27.23 -5.51 6.15
C ASN A 28 27.12 -7.04 6.18
N VAL A 29 25.91 -7.55 6.41
CA VAL A 29 25.61 -8.99 6.42
C VAL A 29 24.66 -9.26 5.25
N SER A 30 25.00 -10.26 4.44
CA SER A 30 24.09 -10.82 3.44
C SER A 30 23.93 -12.33 3.68
N ARG A 31 22.69 -12.82 3.62
CA ARG A 31 22.35 -14.25 3.72
C ARG A 31 21.40 -14.63 2.59
N VAL A 32 21.76 -15.66 1.83
CA VAL A 32 20.89 -16.21 0.78
C VAL A 32 20.71 -17.70 1.05
N GLU A 33 19.47 -18.13 1.24
CA GLU A 33 19.10 -19.53 1.41
C GLU A 33 18.08 -19.92 0.34
N GLN A 34 18.39 -20.95 -0.44
CA GLN A 34 17.53 -21.46 -1.51
C GLN A 34 17.33 -22.96 -1.30
N ASP A 35 16.08 -23.39 -1.18
CA ASP A 35 15.67 -24.80 -1.15
C ASP A 35 14.69 -25.08 -2.30
N GLY A 36 15.01 -26.05 -3.15
CA GLY A 36 14.26 -26.38 -4.37
C GLY A 36 14.99 -26.02 -5.68
N GLU A 37 14.28 -26.05 -6.81
CA GLU A 37 14.90 -26.06 -8.14
C GLU A 37 14.83 -24.70 -8.86
N ARG A 38 15.94 -24.28 -9.48
CA ARG A 38 15.99 -23.11 -10.38
C ARG A 38 15.54 -21.78 -9.74
N ASN A 39 15.72 -21.64 -8.44
CA ASN A 39 15.54 -20.35 -7.77
C ASN A 39 16.69 -19.41 -8.15
N SER A 40 16.41 -18.11 -8.27
CA SER A 40 17.40 -17.07 -8.55
C SER A 40 17.37 -16.03 -7.45
N ALA A 41 18.51 -15.77 -6.83
CA ALA A 41 18.67 -14.77 -5.79
C ALA A 41 19.89 -13.88 -6.07
N SER A 42 19.70 -12.57 -5.97
CA SER A 42 20.78 -11.59 -6.09
C SER A 42 20.73 -10.60 -4.93
N VAL A 43 21.86 -10.42 -4.26
CA VAL A 43 22.07 -9.37 -3.27
C VAL A 43 23.25 -8.50 -3.71
N SER A 44 23.00 -7.20 -3.87
CA SER A 44 24.03 -6.18 -4.13
C SER A 44 24.09 -5.19 -2.97
N GLN A 45 25.29 -5.02 -2.40
CA GLN A 45 25.59 -4.05 -1.35
C GLN A 45 26.82 -3.23 -1.79
N ALA A 46 26.72 -2.54 -2.93
CA ALA A 46 27.84 -1.92 -3.61
C ALA A 46 28.12 -0.50 -3.09
N GLN A 47 29.40 -0.24 -2.81
CA GLN A 47 29.91 1.08 -2.47
C GLN A 47 30.42 1.78 -3.75
N GLU A 48 29.70 2.77 -4.28
CA GLU A 48 30.17 3.59 -5.41
C GLU A 48 30.75 4.97 -5.00
N SER A 49 30.81 5.31 -3.71
CA SER A 49 31.11 6.68 -3.25
C SER A 49 32.02 6.77 -2.01
N GLN A 50 32.60 7.96 -1.82
CA GLN A 50 33.54 8.35 -0.74
C GLN A 50 32.98 8.25 0.69
N PHE A 51 31.68 7.96 0.89
CA PHE A 51 31.08 7.80 2.22
C PHE A 51 30.65 6.35 2.49
N PRO A 52 30.71 5.87 3.75
CA PRO A 52 30.53 4.45 4.07
C PRO A 52 29.09 3.96 3.86
N THR A 53 28.95 2.72 3.41
CA THR A 53 27.73 1.89 3.53
C THR A 53 27.98 0.86 4.62
N GLU A 54 27.38 1.02 5.80
CA GLU A 54 27.73 0.23 6.99
C GLU A 54 26.50 -0.38 7.69
N ARG A 55 26.69 -1.59 8.25
CA ARG A 55 25.73 -2.31 9.11
C ARG A 55 24.37 -2.62 8.47
N ASN A 56 24.30 -2.74 7.15
CA ASN A 56 23.09 -3.21 6.49
C ASN A 56 22.96 -4.74 6.61
N SER A 57 21.75 -5.22 6.83
CA SER A 57 21.40 -6.65 6.85
C SER A 57 20.50 -6.95 5.67
N ALA A 58 20.92 -7.90 4.83
CA ALA A 58 20.17 -8.40 3.70
C ALA A 58 19.93 -9.90 3.84
N SER A 59 18.69 -10.35 3.70
CA SER A 59 18.39 -11.78 3.69
C SER A 59 17.35 -12.17 2.66
N ILE A 60 17.67 -13.19 1.87
CA ILE A 60 16.77 -13.82 0.92
C ILE A 60 16.61 -15.28 1.31
N GLN A 61 15.37 -15.73 1.48
CA GLN A 61 15.01 -17.14 1.66
C GLN A 61 14.00 -17.54 0.59
N GLN A 62 14.30 -18.56 -0.21
CA GLN A 62 13.43 -19.06 -1.26
C GLN A 62 13.22 -20.57 -1.10
N ILE A 63 11.97 -21.02 -1.02
CA ILE A 63 11.58 -22.43 -0.93
C ILE A 63 10.64 -22.74 -2.10
N GLY A 64 10.95 -23.76 -2.90
CA GLY A 64 10.14 -24.19 -4.05
C GLY A 64 10.88 -24.01 -5.38
N ARG A 65 10.16 -23.74 -6.48
CA ARG A 65 10.78 -23.71 -7.82
C ARG A 65 10.64 -22.38 -8.53
N HIS A 66 11.67 -22.00 -9.28
CA HIS A 66 11.63 -20.83 -10.16
C HIS A 66 11.31 -19.49 -9.45
N ASN A 67 11.54 -19.39 -8.14
CA ASN A 67 11.38 -18.11 -7.44
C ASN A 67 12.56 -17.18 -7.81
N ALA A 68 12.28 -15.89 -7.98
CA ALA A 68 13.26 -14.85 -8.26
C ALA A 68 13.22 -13.78 -7.17
N ALA A 69 14.37 -13.45 -6.60
CA ALA A 69 14.52 -12.42 -5.58
C ALA A 69 15.74 -11.55 -5.87
N THR A 70 15.54 -10.24 -5.87
CA THR A 70 16.63 -9.27 -6.03
C THR A 70 16.59 -8.28 -4.89
N GLN A 71 17.73 -8.06 -4.23
CA GLN A 71 17.87 -7.11 -3.14
C GLN A 71 19.07 -6.19 -3.41
N ILE A 72 18.85 -4.89 -3.35
CA ILE A 72 19.87 -3.86 -3.65
C ILE A 72 19.92 -2.85 -2.49
N GLN A 73 21.10 -2.67 -1.90
CA GLN A 73 21.35 -1.71 -0.81
C GLN A 73 22.61 -0.87 -1.14
N ASP A 74 22.43 0.22 -1.90
CA ASP A 74 23.53 1.03 -2.47
C ASP A 74 23.46 2.52 -2.06
N TYR A 75 24.51 3.30 -2.31
CA TYR A 75 24.57 4.76 -2.15
C TYR A 75 24.26 5.30 -0.72
N TRP A 76 25.15 5.05 0.25
CA TRP A 76 25.07 5.62 1.62
C TRP A 76 23.88 5.12 2.46
N ALA A 77 23.41 3.90 2.17
CA ALA A 77 22.50 3.18 3.06
C ALA A 77 23.26 2.72 4.32
N THR A 78 22.77 3.04 5.53
CA THR A 78 23.34 2.52 6.79
C THR A 78 22.28 1.93 7.70
N GLN A 79 22.62 0.84 8.42
CA GLN A 79 21.74 0.18 9.41
C GLN A 79 20.36 -0.28 8.86
N ASN A 80 20.22 -0.51 7.56
CA ASN A 80 18.96 -0.95 6.99
C ASN A 80 18.84 -2.48 7.06
N THR A 81 17.64 -2.97 7.34
CA THR A 81 17.30 -4.39 7.27
C THR A 81 16.35 -4.59 6.10
N ALA A 82 16.71 -5.49 5.17
CA ALA A 82 15.80 -5.93 4.14
C ALA A 82 15.75 -7.46 4.05
N GLN A 83 14.54 -7.99 4.02
CA GLN A 83 14.25 -9.42 4.05
C GLN A 83 13.25 -9.80 2.95
N ILE A 84 13.58 -10.82 2.18
CA ILE A 84 12.69 -11.47 1.22
C ILE A 84 12.51 -12.93 1.65
N THR A 85 11.26 -13.37 1.81
CA THR A 85 10.90 -14.77 2.01
C THR A 85 9.87 -15.18 0.95
N GLN A 86 10.20 -16.18 0.14
CA GLN A 86 9.30 -16.71 -0.90
C GLN A 86 9.11 -18.21 -0.71
N THR A 87 7.87 -18.67 -0.61
CA THR A 87 7.50 -20.09 -0.54
C THR A 87 6.55 -20.43 -1.68
N GLY A 88 6.90 -21.39 -2.53
CA GLY A 88 6.07 -21.86 -3.63
C GLY A 88 6.77 -21.74 -4.99
N ASP A 89 6.02 -21.49 -6.06
CA ASP A 89 6.55 -21.55 -7.43
C ASP A 89 6.43 -20.20 -8.17
N PHE A 90 7.45 -19.79 -8.92
CA PHE A 90 7.44 -18.60 -9.79
C PHE A 90 7.20 -17.24 -9.09
N ASN A 91 7.40 -17.13 -7.78
CA ASN A 91 7.26 -15.84 -7.10
C ASN A 91 8.42 -14.92 -7.46
N VAL A 92 8.13 -13.63 -7.64
CA VAL A 92 9.11 -12.58 -7.98
C VAL A 92 9.08 -11.50 -6.90
N ALA A 93 10.24 -11.20 -6.32
CA ALA A 93 10.38 -10.17 -5.31
C ALA A 93 11.58 -9.27 -5.62
N GLU A 94 11.39 -7.96 -5.47
CA GLU A 94 12.45 -6.98 -5.61
C GLU A 94 12.43 -5.97 -4.46
N GLN A 95 13.55 -5.82 -3.77
CA GLN A 95 13.72 -4.80 -2.73
C GLN A 95 14.90 -3.89 -3.07
N ARG A 96 14.67 -2.58 -3.06
CA ARG A 96 15.71 -1.56 -3.23
C ARG A 96 15.69 -0.57 -2.07
N GLN A 97 16.82 -0.44 -1.37
CA GLN A 97 17.04 0.57 -0.33
C GLN A 97 18.25 1.41 -0.73
N THR A 98 18.04 2.60 -1.31
CA THR A 98 19.11 3.38 -1.97
C THR A 98 19.17 4.83 -1.52
N THR A 99 20.34 5.46 -1.56
CA THR A 99 20.51 6.92 -1.44
C THR A 99 20.14 7.49 -0.05
N ARG A 100 21.10 7.46 0.90
CA ARG A 100 20.96 8.04 2.27
C ARG A 100 19.77 7.48 3.07
N ALA A 101 19.52 6.18 2.96
CA ALA A 101 18.54 5.47 3.77
C ALA A 101 19.19 5.04 5.10
N GLU A 102 18.62 5.41 6.24
CA GLU A 102 19.13 5.05 7.58
C GLU A 102 18.06 4.35 8.43
N ASN A 103 18.41 3.24 9.11
CA ASN A 103 17.50 2.51 10.03
C ASN A 103 16.15 2.05 9.43
N ASN A 104 16.08 1.77 8.13
CA ASN A 104 14.83 1.32 7.52
C ASN A 104 14.69 -0.19 7.54
N THR A 105 13.46 -0.66 7.75
CA THR A 105 13.10 -2.08 7.63
C THR A 105 12.19 -2.29 6.43
N ALA A 106 12.55 -3.22 5.55
CA ALA A 106 11.73 -3.64 4.41
C ALA A 106 11.57 -5.17 4.42
N SER A 107 10.34 -5.66 4.36
CA SER A 107 10.06 -7.10 4.28
C SER A 107 9.10 -7.43 3.14
N ILE A 108 9.43 -8.48 2.39
CA ILE A 108 8.54 -9.13 1.43
C ILE A 108 8.35 -10.58 1.85
N SER A 109 7.11 -11.01 2.03
CA SER A 109 6.71 -12.40 2.25
C SER A 109 5.72 -12.82 1.18
N GLN A 110 6.05 -13.85 0.40
CA GLN A 110 5.18 -14.38 -0.65
C GLN A 110 4.99 -15.88 -0.46
N ILE A 111 3.73 -16.32 -0.41
CA ILE A 111 3.35 -17.72 -0.29
C ILE A 111 2.42 -18.08 -1.46
N GLY A 112 2.77 -19.11 -2.22
CA GLY A 112 1.95 -19.62 -3.32
C GLY A 112 2.63 -19.47 -4.68
N ARG A 113 1.88 -19.04 -5.70
CA ARG A 113 2.34 -19.13 -7.10
C ARG A 113 2.31 -17.80 -7.83
N ALA A 114 3.41 -17.46 -8.51
CA ALA A 114 3.47 -16.33 -9.43
C ALA A 114 3.09 -14.97 -8.80
N ASN A 115 3.29 -14.81 -7.48
CA ASN A 115 3.09 -13.51 -6.85
C ASN A 115 4.28 -12.59 -7.18
N ALA A 116 4.01 -11.30 -7.36
CA ALA A 116 4.99 -10.26 -7.69
C ALA A 116 4.96 -9.16 -6.62
N ALA A 117 6.12 -8.82 -6.07
CA ALA A 117 6.26 -7.78 -5.06
C ALA A 117 7.48 -6.90 -5.33
N VAL A 118 7.28 -5.59 -5.30
CA VAL A 118 8.36 -4.60 -5.44
C VAL A 118 8.29 -3.61 -4.28
N GLN A 119 9.39 -3.45 -3.55
CA GLN A 119 9.57 -2.41 -2.54
C GLN A 119 10.75 -1.52 -2.91
N TRP A 120 10.53 -0.21 -2.87
CA TRP A 120 11.57 0.78 -3.10
C TRP A 120 11.55 1.87 -2.02
N GLN A 121 12.63 1.96 -1.24
CA GLN A 121 12.87 3.00 -0.26
C GLN A 121 14.09 3.82 -0.71
N ALA A 122 13.92 5.12 -0.96
CA ALA A 122 15.03 5.94 -1.45
C ALA A 122 15.02 7.42 -1.00
N HIS A 123 16.21 8.04 -1.04
CA HIS A 123 16.48 9.47 -0.85
C HIS A 123 16.17 10.02 0.55
N ASN A 124 17.16 10.11 1.44
CA ASN A 124 17.03 10.70 2.81
C ASN A 124 15.89 10.09 3.64
N VAL A 125 15.76 8.77 3.60
CA VAL A 125 14.69 8.02 4.27
C VAL A 125 15.21 7.50 5.60
N SER A 126 14.55 7.81 6.72
CA SER A 126 14.98 7.34 8.05
C SER A 126 13.86 6.74 8.89
N ASP A 127 14.13 5.63 9.57
CA ASP A 127 13.21 4.96 10.51
C ASP A 127 11.86 4.54 9.90
N ASN A 128 11.84 4.16 8.61
CA ASN A 128 10.62 3.67 7.96
C ASN A 128 10.49 2.15 8.05
N THR A 129 9.23 1.71 8.09
CA THR A 129 8.88 0.28 8.01
C THR A 129 8.00 0.03 6.78
N THR A 130 8.42 -0.91 5.93
CA THR A 130 7.62 -1.35 4.78
C THR A 130 7.46 -2.86 4.79
N SER A 131 6.23 -3.34 4.57
CA SER A 131 5.94 -4.77 4.47
C SER A 131 4.98 -5.07 3.33
N ILE A 132 5.30 -6.09 2.55
CA ILE A 132 4.39 -6.73 1.60
C ILE A 132 4.22 -8.18 2.04
N GLU A 133 2.98 -8.59 2.25
CA GLU A 133 2.59 -9.98 2.46
C GLU A 133 1.59 -10.41 1.38
N GLN A 134 1.91 -11.46 0.64
CA GLN A 134 1.04 -12.01 -0.40
C GLN A 134 0.87 -13.51 -0.19
N ALA A 135 -0.37 -13.98 -0.09
CA ALA A 135 -0.67 -15.41 -0.12
C ALA A 135 -1.71 -15.75 -1.20
N GLY A 136 -1.42 -16.78 -1.99
CA GLY A 136 -2.26 -17.24 -3.09
C GLY A 136 -1.55 -17.16 -4.44
N SER A 137 -2.20 -16.62 -5.47
CA SER A 137 -1.63 -16.66 -6.82
C SER A 137 -1.77 -15.39 -7.64
N HIS A 138 -0.72 -15.01 -8.36
CA HIS A 138 -0.71 -13.82 -9.25
C HIS A 138 -1.08 -12.51 -8.56
N ASN A 139 -0.88 -12.40 -7.25
CA ASN A 139 -1.02 -11.13 -6.57
C ASN A 139 0.17 -10.23 -6.91
N GLU A 140 -0.09 -8.95 -7.14
CA GLU A 140 0.91 -7.94 -7.49
C GLU A 140 0.86 -6.77 -6.49
N ALA A 141 2.01 -6.45 -5.90
CA ALA A 141 2.13 -5.39 -4.90
C ALA A 141 3.35 -4.50 -5.18
N HIS A 142 3.13 -3.19 -5.16
CA HIS A 142 4.17 -2.17 -5.33
C HIS A 142 4.14 -1.19 -4.17
N GLN A 143 5.25 -1.05 -3.46
CA GLN A 143 5.42 -0.02 -2.44
C GLN A 143 6.60 0.88 -2.78
N ARG A 144 6.39 2.19 -2.68
CA ARG A 144 7.44 3.19 -2.86
C ARG A 144 7.40 4.22 -1.74
N GLN A 145 8.52 4.39 -1.03
CA GLN A 145 8.75 5.48 -0.09
C GLN A 145 9.94 6.31 -0.58
N ASN A 146 9.70 7.58 -0.90
CA ASN A 146 10.73 8.46 -1.45
C ASN A 146 10.79 9.78 -0.68
N GLU A 147 11.91 10.09 -0.01
CA GLU A 147 12.05 11.30 0.83
C GLU A 147 11.04 11.34 2.00
N VAL A 148 11.00 10.27 2.80
CA VAL A 148 10.05 10.12 3.92
C VAL A 148 10.76 9.56 5.15
N SER A 149 10.39 10.01 6.35
CA SER A 149 10.90 9.48 7.63
C SER A 149 9.78 9.05 8.58
N ARG A 150 10.08 8.14 9.54
CA ARG A 150 9.14 7.63 10.57
C ARG A 150 7.78 7.18 10.01
N SER A 151 7.75 6.61 8.82
CA SER A 151 6.51 6.26 8.12
C SER A 151 6.37 4.76 7.88
N THR A 152 5.14 4.29 7.93
CA THR A 152 4.77 2.89 7.76
C THR A 152 3.96 2.72 6.48
N ALA A 153 4.32 1.71 5.68
CA ALA A 153 3.48 1.27 4.56
C ALA A 153 3.37 -0.26 4.57
N ALA A 154 2.15 -0.78 4.61
CA ALA A 154 1.88 -2.22 4.60
C ALA A 154 0.85 -2.59 3.54
N ILE A 155 1.16 -3.63 2.75
CA ILE A 155 0.24 -4.28 1.82
C ILE A 155 0.10 -5.73 2.27
N THR A 156 -1.14 -6.19 2.43
CA THR A 156 -1.47 -7.61 2.63
C THR A 156 -2.48 -8.03 1.58
N GLN A 157 -2.18 -9.08 0.81
CA GLN A 157 -3.04 -9.61 -0.24
C GLN A 157 -3.25 -11.12 -0.07
N TYR A 158 -4.50 -11.53 0.10
CA TYR A 158 -4.93 -12.91 0.14
C TYR A 158 -5.81 -13.22 -1.07
N GLY A 159 -5.59 -14.38 -1.69
CA GLY A 159 -6.38 -14.85 -2.84
C GLY A 159 -5.64 -14.71 -4.16
N ALA A 160 -6.29 -14.24 -5.22
CA ALA A 160 -5.71 -14.28 -6.56
C ALA A 160 -5.89 -12.99 -7.37
N ASN A 161 -4.90 -12.68 -8.21
CA ASN A 161 -4.91 -11.54 -9.14
C ASN A 161 -5.18 -10.17 -8.47
N ASN A 162 -4.92 -10.03 -7.18
CA ASN A 162 -5.10 -8.75 -6.52
C ASN A 162 -3.94 -7.82 -6.89
N PHE A 163 -4.24 -6.55 -7.17
CA PHE A 163 -3.25 -5.51 -7.43
C PHE A 163 -3.29 -4.45 -6.33
N SER A 164 -2.13 -4.13 -5.77
CA SER A 164 -1.97 -3.09 -4.77
C SER A 164 -0.79 -2.18 -5.09
N LYS A 165 -0.99 -0.86 -4.90
CA LYS A 165 0.08 0.13 -5.03
C LYS A 165 0.02 1.15 -3.91
N GLN A 166 1.15 1.36 -3.23
CA GLN A 166 1.31 2.43 -2.24
C GLN A 166 2.50 3.32 -2.60
N SER A 167 2.31 4.63 -2.53
CA SER A 167 3.39 5.62 -2.72
C SER A 167 3.34 6.71 -1.65
N GLN A 168 4.41 6.86 -0.88
CA GLN A 168 4.61 7.97 0.07
C GLN A 168 5.77 8.84 -0.40
N SER A 169 5.61 10.17 -0.48
CA SER A 169 6.69 11.05 -0.96
C SER A 169 6.70 12.50 -0.44
N ASN A 170 7.79 13.23 -0.76
CA ASN A 170 7.95 14.69 -0.64
C ASN A 170 8.13 15.21 0.80
N LEU A 171 9.24 14.79 1.45
CA LEU A 171 9.68 15.21 2.79
C LEU A 171 8.63 14.95 3.89
N GLY A 172 7.94 13.83 3.77
CA GLY A 172 6.91 13.41 4.72
C GLY A 172 7.47 12.83 6.00
N ILE A 173 6.82 13.08 7.13
CA ILE A 173 7.11 12.43 8.41
C ILE A 173 5.81 11.86 8.99
N ASP A 174 5.86 10.70 9.63
CA ASP A 174 4.71 10.08 10.33
C ASP A 174 3.51 9.78 9.41
N ASN A 175 3.74 9.30 8.18
CA ASN A 175 2.65 8.80 7.34
C ASN A 175 2.41 7.31 7.57
N GLU A 176 1.15 6.92 7.51
CA GLU A 176 0.73 5.53 7.63
C GLU A 176 -0.19 5.17 6.46
N ALA A 177 0.19 4.13 5.71
CA ALA A 177 -0.58 3.59 4.59
C ALA A 177 -0.79 2.08 4.76
N TYR A 178 -2.04 1.64 4.75
CA TYR A 178 -2.41 0.23 4.87
C TYR A 178 -3.34 -0.19 3.72
N ILE A 179 -3.00 -1.27 3.02
CA ILE A 179 -3.91 -1.94 2.09
C ILE A 179 -4.07 -3.39 2.53
N MET A 180 -5.31 -3.84 2.67
CA MET A 180 -5.65 -5.25 2.83
C MET A 180 -6.65 -5.65 1.74
N GLN A 181 -6.30 -6.67 0.95
CA GLN A 181 -7.19 -7.27 -0.04
C GLN A 181 -7.36 -8.76 0.27
N ASP A 182 -8.59 -9.21 0.41
CA ASP A 182 -8.92 -10.63 0.54
C ASP A 182 -9.97 -11.02 -0.50
N GLY A 183 -9.54 -11.81 -1.49
CA GLY A 183 -10.39 -12.33 -2.56
C GLY A 183 -9.73 -12.26 -3.93
N THR A 184 -10.47 -11.89 -4.97
CA THR A 184 -9.96 -11.99 -6.36
C THR A 184 -10.10 -10.73 -7.20
N ASP A 185 -9.07 -10.42 -7.98
CA ASP A 185 -9.09 -9.33 -8.96
C ASP A 185 -9.40 -7.94 -8.34
N ASN A 186 -9.08 -7.74 -7.06
CA ASN A 186 -9.26 -6.44 -6.42
C ASN A 186 -8.11 -5.49 -6.78
N VAL A 187 -8.39 -4.20 -6.87
CA VAL A 187 -7.42 -3.13 -7.17
C VAL A 187 -7.45 -2.08 -6.07
N ALA A 188 -6.31 -1.83 -5.44
CA ALA A 188 -6.16 -0.82 -4.39
C ALA A 188 -4.94 0.08 -4.67
N GLU A 189 -5.15 1.39 -4.65
CA GLU A 189 -4.09 2.37 -4.87
C GLU A 189 -4.14 3.46 -3.78
N GLN A 190 -3.00 3.72 -3.13
CA GLN A 190 -2.84 4.79 -2.15
C GLN A 190 -1.64 5.67 -2.48
N THR A 191 -1.86 6.99 -2.45
CA THR A 191 -0.78 7.97 -2.56
C THR A 191 -0.87 9.00 -1.44
N GLN A 192 0.23 9.18 -0.71
CA GLN A 192 0.36 10.18 0.35
C GLN A 192 1.55 11.11 0.08
N TYR A 193 1.35 12.41 0.24
CA TYR A 193 2.39 13.43 0.15
C TYR A 193 2.47 14.22 1.46
N ARG A 194 3.67 14.69 1.83
CA ARG A 194 3.96 15.41 3.08
C ARG A 194 3.69 14.56 4.32
N SER A 195 3.22 15.10 5.45
CA SER A 195 3.40 14.50 6.79
C SER A 195 2.08 14.18 7.51
N GLY A 196 2.09 13.17 8.37
CA GLY A 196 0.98 12.89 9.30
C GLY A 196 -0.28 12.32 8.66
N ASN A 197 -0.23 11.87 7.41
CA ASN A 197 -1.42 11.34 6.75
C ASN A 197 -1.65 9.86 7.10
N TYR A 198 -2.91 9.49 7.25
CA TYR A 198 -3.35 8.11 7.44
C TYR A 198 -4.27 7.70 6.28
N ALA A 199 -3.91 6.61 5.60
CA ALA A 199 -4.70 6.00 4.53
C ALA A 199 -4.88 4.51 4.80
N SER A 200 -6.12 4.03 4.72
CA SER A 200 -6.45 2.61 4.85
C SER A 200 -7.48 2.18 3.81
N ILE A 201 -7.17 1.11 3.07
CA ILE A 201 -8.08 0.43 2.14
C ILE A 201 -8.23 -1.01 2.60
N ILE A 202 -9.47 -1.45 2.77
CA ILE A 202 -9.83 -2.85 2.99
C ILE A 202 -10.82 -3.28 1.91
N GLN A 203 -10.47 -4.33 1.16
CA GLN A 203 -11.33 -4.92 0.13
C GLN A 203 -11.53 -6.40 0.41
N LEU A 204 -12.78 -6.80 0.61
CA LEU A 204 -13.19 -8.18 0.86
C LEU A 204 -14.14 -8.62 -0.28
N GLY A 205 -13.75 -9.62 -1.06
CA GLY A 205 -14.53 -10.11 -2.19
C GLY A 205 -13.81 -9.96 -3.52
N SER A 206 -14.51 -9.59 -4.59
CA SER A 206 -13.94 -9.63 -5.95
C SER A 206 -14.19 -8.37 -6.75
N LEU A 207 -13.26 -8.04 -7.66
CA LEU A 207 -13.35 -6.90 -8.59
C LEU A 207 -13.59 -5.53 -7.91
N ASN A 208 -13.29 -5.39 -6.62
CA ASN A 208 -13.42 -4.11 -5.96
C ASN A 208 -12.26 -3.20 -6.37
N VAL A 209 -12.54 -1.90 -6.53
CA VAL A 209 -11.55 -0.87 -6.90
C VAL A 209 -11.59 0.25 -5.88
N ALA A 210 -10.46 0.53 -5.24
CA ALA A 210 -10.32 1.58 -4.24
C ALA A 210 -9.11 2.46 -4.57
N ARG A 211 -9.30 3.79 -4.54
CA ARG A 211 -8.24 4.77 -4.73
C ARG A 211 -8.28 5.83 -3.64
N GLN A 212 -7.12 6.14 -3.05
CA GLN A 212 -6.96 7.21 -2.06
C GLN A 212 -5.78 8.10 -2.44
N GLU A 213 -6.01 9.41 -2.48
CA GLU A 213 -4.96 10.41 -2.66
C GLU A 213 -5.02 11.45 -1.53
N GLN A 214 -3.89 11.68 -0.85
CA GLN A 214 -3.74 12.64 0.24
C GLN A 214 -2.49 13.49 0.01
N TYR A 215 -2.62 14.79 -0.26
CA TYR A 215 -1.47 15.58 -0.72
C TYR A 215 -0.77 16.46 0.34
N GLN A 216 -1.36 16.59 1.53
CA GLN A 216 -0.99 17.64 2.50
C GLN A 216 -0.77 17.06 3.90
N VAL A 217 -1.21 17.71 4.97
CA VAL A 217 -0.85 17.31 6.34
C VAL A 217 -2.09 16.79 7.06
N THR A 218 -1.89 15.76 7.90
CA THR A 218 -2.89 15.26 8.89
C THR A 218 -4.24 14.83 8.31
N ASN A 219 -4.26 14.37 7.05
CA ASN A 219 -5.49 13.86 6.47
C ASN A 219 -5.72 12.38 6.83
N TYR A 220 -6.98 12.01 6.99
CA TYR A 220 -7.44 10.65 7.27
C TYR A 220 -8.35 10.18 6.14
N ALA A 221 -8.03 9.04 5.53
CA ALA A 221 -8.80 8.42 4.47
C ALA A 221 -9.00 6.93 4.78
N ASN A 222 -10.25 6.46 4.80
CA ASN A 222 -10.60 5.06 4.98
C ASN A 222 -11.61 4.60 3.92
N ILE A 223 -11.32 3.50 3.25
CA ILE A 223 -12.24 2.80 2.34
C ILE A 223 -12.39 1.36 2.83
N LEU A 224 -13.64 0.93 3.02
CA LEU A 224 -14.02 -0.47 3.20
C LEU A 224 -14.97 -0.87 2.06
N GLN A 225 -14.62 -1.93 1.34
CA GLN A 225 -15.45 -2.51 0.29
C GLN A 225 -15.66 -3.99 0.59
N ILE A 226 -16.92 -4.42 0.66
CA ILE A 226 -17.31 -5.80 0.88
C ILE A 226 -18.28 -6.21 -0.24
N GLY A 227 -17.92 -7.25 -0.98
CA GLY A 227 -18.75 -7.81 -2.05
C GLY A 227 -18.07 -7.75 -3.42
N PHE A 228 -18.86 -7.49 -4.46
CA PHE A 228 -18.41 -7.57 -5.85
C PHE A 228 -18.45 -6.24 -6.57
N GLY A 229 -17.34 -5.84 -7.19
CA GLY A 229 -17.35 -4.74 -8.17
C GLY A 229 -17.61 -3.35 -7.57
N ASN A 230 -17.40 -3.15 -6.27
CA ASN A 230 -17.56 -1.83 -5.67
C ASN A 230 -16.41 -0.92 -6.08
N ILE A 231 -16.69 0.36 -6.33
CA ILE A 231 -15.70 1.35 -6.76
C ILE A 231 -15.76 2.56 -5.82
N HIS A 232 -14.68 2.83 -5.11
CA HIS A 232 -14.56 3.99 -4.24
C HIS A 232 -13.30 4.79 -4.56
N THR A 233 -13.45 6.11 -4.57
CA THR A 233 -12.33 7.04 -4.74
C THR A 233 -12.44 8.17 -3.73
N GLN A 234 -11.35 8.40 -3.00
CA GLN A 234 -11.19 9.51 -2.06
C GLN A 234 -10.04 10.41 -2.52
N ASP A 235 -10.34 11.67 -2.80
CA ASP A 235 -9.37 12.71 -3.15
C ASP A 235 -9.34 13.80 -2.06
N GLN A 236 -8.25 13.83 -1.30
CA GLN A 236 -7.91 14.89 -0.36
C GLN A 236 -6.76 15.72 -0.95
N ASN A 237 -7.13 16.54 -1.93
CA ASN A 237 -6.27 17.29 -2.85
C ASN A 237 -5.15 18.09 -2.16
N SER A 238 -4.21 18.60 -2.98
CA SER A 238 -3.08 19.48 -2.64
C SER A 238 -3.36 20.71 -1.77
N ARG A 239 -4.60 20.96 -1.35
CA ARG A 239 -5.01 22.10 -0.53
C ARG A 239 -5.73 21.67 0.76
N SER A 240 -5.62 20.40 1.13
CA SER A 240 -6.46 19.76 2.15
C SER A 240 -5.70 19.46 3.43
N LYS A 241 -6.11 20.02 4.58
CA LYS A 241 -5.47 19.74 5.88
C LYS A 241 -6.50 19.23 6.86
N ASP A 242 -6.14 18.31 7.74
CA ASP A 242 -7.03 17.82 8.80
C ASP A 242 -8.39 17.29 8.26
N ASN A 243 -8.44 16.80 7.02
CA ASN A 243 -9.68 16.27 6.44
C ASN A 243 -9.85 14.79 6.77
N ARG A 244 -11.11 14.37 6.98
CA ARG A 244 -11.50 12.99 7.23
C ARG A 244 -12.48 12.51 6.16
N ALA A 245 -12.07 11.50 5.39
CA ALA A 245 -12.91 10.80 4.43
C ALA A 245 -13.10 9.35 4.88
N THR A 246 -14.35 8.89 4.94
CA THR A 246 -14.70 7.49 5.20
C THR A 246 -15.72 7.03 4.18
N ALA A 247 -15.45 5.92 3.51
CA ALA A 247 -16.34 5.30 2.54
C ALA A 247 -16.48 3.81 2.86
N VAL A 248 -17.72 3.35 2.98
CA VAL A 248 -18.09 1.95 3.19
C VAL A 248 -19.08 1.55 2.11
N ALA A 249 -18.76 0.52 1.34
CA ALA A 249 -19.70 -0.15 0.44
C ALA A 249 -19.82 -1.62 0.82
N GLU A 250 -21.04 -2.05 1.12
CA GLU A 250 -21.41 -3.43 1.33
C GLU A 250 -22.49 -3.83 0.32
N GLY A 251 -22.17 -4.82 -0.52
CA GLY A 251 -23.02 -5.26 -1.63
C GLY A 251 -22.26 -5.25 -2.94
N ASN A 252 -22.98 -5.12 -4.04
CA ASN A 252 -22.41 -5.22 -5.39
C ASN A 252 -22.53 -3.91 -6.15
N LEU A 253 -21.51 -3.58 -6.95
CA LEU A 253 -21.54 -2.49 -7.92
C LEU A 253 -21.84 -1.11 -7.31
N ASN A 254 -21.54 -0.90 -6.03
CA ASN A 254 -21.67 0.43 -5.42
C ASN A 254 -20.55 1.34 -5.92
N TYR A 255 -20.91 2.57 -6.26
CA TYR A 255 -19.99 3.62 -6.67
C TYR A 255 -20.03 4.75 -5.65
N GLY A 256 -18.87 5.13 -5.13
CA GLY A 256 -18.75 6.30 -4.27
C GLY A 256 -17.52 7.16 -4.55
N PHE A 257 -17.74 8.46 -4.67
CA PHE A 257 -16.68 9.45 -4.86
C PHE A 257 -16.71 10.51 -3.75
N GLN A 258 -15.58 10.74 -3.10
CA GLN A 258 -15.42 11.76 -2.07
C GLN A 258 -14.24 12.67 -2.42
N SER A 259 -14.50 13.98 -2.54
CA SER A 259 -13.47 14.99 -2.77
C SER A 259 -13.57 16.05 -1.69
N GLN A 260 -12.48 16.26 -0.94
CA GLN A 260 -12.40 17.25 0.13
C GLN A 260 -11.26 18.22 -0.13
N VAL A 261 -11.57 19.51 -0.19
CA VAL A 261 -10.65 20.63 -0.44
C VAL A 261 -10.75 21.65 0.70
N SER A 262 -9.62 22.18 1.17
CA SER A 262 -9.48 23.04 2.36
C SER A 262 -9.36 22.26 3.68
N THR A 263 -9.48 22.94 4.82
CA THR A 263 -9.17 22.41 6.16
C THR A 263 -10.40 21.86 6.91
N GLY A 264 -10.26 20.73 7.60
CA GLY A 264 -11.21 20.27 8.63
C GLY A 264 -12.53 19.68 8.12
N ASN A 265 -12.61 19.30 6.85
CA ASN A 265 -13.80 18.70 6.27
C ASN A 265 -13.92 17.22 6.66
N GLU A 266 -15.14 16.79 6.96
CA GLU A 266 -15.51 15.40 7.23
C GLU A 266 -16.55 14.92 6.21
N SER A 267 -16.26 13.82 5.52
CA SER A 267 -17.14 13.21 4.53
C SER A 267 -17.25 11.72 4.85
N GLU A 268 -18.45 11.29 5.23
CA GLU A 268 -18.77 9.88 5.45
C GLU A 268 -19.78 9.40 4.41
N MET A 269 -19.53 8.24 3.83
CA MET A 269 -20.37 7.62 2.81
C MET A 269 -20.55 6.14 3.15
N TYR A 270 -21.80 5.71 3.31
CA TYR A 270 -22.17 4.33 3.62
C TYR A 270 -23.22 3.87 2.60
N GLN A 271 -22.89 2.82 1.85
CA GLN A 271 -23.74 2.24 0.82
C GLN A 271 -23.98 0.76 1.16
N TYR A 272 -25.22 0.42 1.49
CA TYR A 272 -25.66 -0.94 1.82
C TYR A 272 -26.69 -1.41 0.78
N GLY A 273 -26.32 -2.35 -0.08
CA GLY A 273 -27.16 -2.87 -1.16
C GLY A 273 -26.44 -2.83 -2.51
N ASP A 274 -27.18 -2.99 -3.60
CA ASP A 274 -26.59 -3.14 -4.93
C ASP A 274 -26.77 -1.90 -5.82
N GLY A 275 -25.70 -1.49 -6.49
CA GLY A 275 -25.74 -0.45 -7.53
C GLY A 275 -25.98 0.97 -6.99
N ASN A 276 -25.70 1.25 -5.71
CA ASN A 276 -25.84 2.59 -5.19
C ASN A 276 -24.76 3.52 -5.75
N TYR A 277 -25.10 4.77 -6.00
CA TYR A 277 -24.23 5.82 -6.49
C TYR A 277 -24.23 6.98 -5.50
N ALA A 278 -23.06 7.35 -4.99
CA ALA A 278 -22.92 8.48 -4.11
C ALA A 278 -21.73 9.37 -4.48
N THR A 279 -21.93 10.69 -4.47
CA THR A 279 -20.85 11.67 -4.63
C THR A 279 -20.90 12.69 -3.50
N SER A 280 -19.74 13.04 -2.96
CA SER A 280 -19.57 14.03 -1.90
C SER A 280 -18.42 14.96 -2.28
N VAL A 281 -18.74 16.22 -2.55
CA VAL A 281 -17.74 17.24 -2.87
C VAL A 281 -17.83 18.37 -1.84
N GLN A 282 -16.75 18.57 -1.09
CA GLN A 282 -16.65 19.62 -0.07
C GLN A 282 -15.48 20.54 -0.41
N SER A 283 -15.74 21.84 -0.59
CA SER A 283 -14.70 22.83 -0.87
C SER A 283 -14.89 24.11 -0.05
N GLY A 284 -13.86 24.52 0.69
CA GLY A 284 -13.73 25.89 1.18
C GLY A 284 -13.32 26.85 0.05
N HIS A 285 -13.83 28.08 0.02
CA HIS A 285 -13.60 29.02 -1.08
C HIS A 285 -12.23 29.76 -0.99
N ALA A 286 -11.60 29.84 0.19
CA ALA A 286 -10.36 30.60 0.41
C ALA A 286 -9.32 29.92 1.32
N TRP A 287 -8.04 30.21 1.06
CA TRP A 287 -6.83 29.44 1.39
C TRP A 287 -6.29 29.63 2.82
N TRP A 288 -7.12 30.08 3.75
CA TRP A 288 -6.73 30.44 5.13
C TRP A 288 -7.91 30.41 6.12
N LEU A 289 -9.06 29.89 5.71
CA LEU A 289 -10.26 29.78 6.54
C LEU A 289 -10.64 28.31 6.67
N ASP A 290 -10.96 27.92 7.90
CA ASP A 290 -11.36 26.56 8.23
C ASP A 290 -12.67 26.21 7.50
N GLY A 291 -12.65 25.10 6.77
CA GLY A 291 -13.77 24.64 5.96
C GLY A 291 -14.84 23.95 6.79
N TYR A 292 -14.47 23.18 7.82
CA TYR A 292 -15.38 22.47 8.75
C TYR A 292 -16.67 21.87 8.15
N HIS A 293 -16.67 21.51 6.86
CA HIS A 293 -17.86 20.95 6.21
C HIS A 293 -18.04 19.50 6.66
N ARG A 294 -19.25 19.12 7.03
CA ARG A 294 -19.63 17.75 7.36
C ARG A 294 -20.67 17.23 6.38
N ASN A 295 -20.37 16.15 5.68
CA ASN A 295 -21.32 15.40 4.86
C ASN A 295 -21.41 13.97 5.37
N SER A 296 -22.64 13.48 5.54
CA SER A 296 -22.93 12.08 5.78
C SER A 296 -23.94 11.60 4.75
N THR A 297 -23.58 10.58 3.97
CA THR A 297 -24.47 9.97 2.98
C THR A 297 -24.66 8.51 3.34
N ILE A 298 -25.90 8.10 3.60
CA ILE A 298 -26.27 6.73 3.94
C ILE A 298 -27.33 6.28 2.92
N GLN A 299 -27.02 5.23 2.15
CA GLN A 299 -27.93 4.62 1.20
C GLN A 299 -28.16 3.17 1.60
N ILE A 300 -29.42 2.80 1.84
CA ILE A 300 -29.85 1.43 2.18
C ILE A 300 -30.87 0.96 1.14
N GLY A 301 -30.54 -0.08 0.40
CA GLY A 301 -31.32 -0.61 -0.71
C GLY A 301 -30.58 -0.48 -2.04
N ASP A 302 -31.28 -0.64 -3.15
CA ASP A 302 -30.64 -0.80 -4.45
C ASP A 302 -30.80 0.43 -5.35
N SER A 303 -29.77 0.71 -6.15
CA SER A 303 -29.80 1.73 -7.20
C SER A 303 -30.14 3.14 -6.71
N ASN A 304 -29.80 3.47 -5.47
CA ASN A 304 -30.00 4.82 -4.94
C ASN A 304 -28.92 5.78 -5.47
N ILE A 305 -29.27 7.04 -5.69
CA ILE A 305 -28.38 8.11 -6.15
C ILE A 305 -28.39 9.23 -5.11
N ALA A 306 -27.21 9.58 -4.60
CA ALA A 306 -27.01 10.67 -3.65
C ALA A 306 -25.87 11.56 -4.12
N GLU A 307 -26.12 12.85 -4.26
CA GLU A 307 -25.10 13.83 -4.64
C GLU A 307 -25.08 14.96 -3.63
N THR A 308 -23.97 15.14 -2.92
CA THR A 308 -23.76 16.28 -2.04
C THR A 308 -22.66 17.18 -2.60
N THR A 309 -22.97 18.46 -2.76
CA THR A 309 -21.99 19.53 -3.02
C THR A 309 -22.12 20.58 -1.92
N GLN A 310 -21.03 20.83 -1.19
CA GLN A 310 -20.92 21.87 -0.16
C GLN A 310 -19.77 22.81 -0.49
N ILE A 311 -20.08 24.05 -0.84
CA ILE A 311 -19.12 25.07 -1.27
C ILE A 311 -19.35 26.34 -0.44
N GLY A 312 -18.37 26.82 0.33
CA GLY A 312 -18.57 28.08 1.07
C GLY A 312 -17.57 28.35 2.18
N ASN A 313 -17.72 29.51 2.82
CA ASN A 313 -16.76 30.11 3.77
C ASN A 313 -17.44 30.58 5.07
N SER A 314 -18.49 29.90 5.51
CA SER A 314 -19.05 30.15 6.84
C SER A 314 -18.08 29.55 7.86
N GLY A 315 -17.51 30.34 8.76
CA GLY A 315 -16.60 29.85 9.81
C GLY A 315 -17.22 28.82 10.79
N VAL A 316 -18.36 28.22 10.44
CA VAL A 316 -19.10 27.18 11.15
C VAL A 316 -19.27 25.91 10.29
N GLY A 317 -18.95 25.97 8.99
CA GLY A 317 -19.07 24.87 8.03
C GLY A 317 -20.51 24.49 7.66
N HIS A 318 -20.70 23.86 6.50
CA HIS A 318 -21.97 23.25 6.09
C HIS A 318 -22.13 21.85 6.66
N VAL A 319 -23.34 21.52 7.13
CA VAL A 319 -23.70 20.14 7.52
C VAL A 319 -24.77 19.63 6.57
N SER A 320 -24.52 18.47 5.96
CA SER A 320 -25.44 17.74 5.10
C SER A 320 -25.55 16.29 5.57
N THR A 321 -26.78 15.80 5.68
CA THR A 321 -27.07 14.39 5.90
C THR A 321 -28.08 13.92 4.86
N ILE A 322 -27.69 12.97 4.02
CA ILE A 322 -28.59 12.24 3.14
C ILE A 322 -28.78 10.85 3.72
N MET A 323 -30.02 10.47 4.02
CA MET A 323 -30.39 9.11 4.39
C MET A 323 -31.48 8.63 3.42
N GLN A 324 -31.16 7.62 2.62
CA GLN A 324 -32.07 7.01 1.66
C GLN A 324 -32.32 5.56 2.07
N GLN A 325 -33.58 5.17 2.19
CA GLN A 325 -34.00 3.79 2.42
C GLN A 325 -34.97 3.36 1.31
N GLY A 326 -34.74 2.18 0.73
CA GLY A 326 -35.50 1.66 -0.41
C GLY A 326 -34.70 1.71 -1.70
N ASN A 327 -35.37 1.53 -2.83
CA ASN A 327 -34.70 1.38 -4.13
C ASN A 327 -34.96 2.60 -5.03
N MET A 328 -33.98 2.95 -5.86
CA MET A 328 -34.07 4.01 -6.87
C MET A 328 -34.38 5.41 -6.31
N ASN A 329 -34.01 5.69 -5.05
CA ASN A 329 -34.13 7.03 -4.50
C ASN A 329 -33.10 7.96 -5.14
N VAL A 330 -33.46 9.22 -5.37
CA VAL A 330 -32.54 10.24 -5.89
C VAL A 330 -32.58 11.44 -4.94
N THR A 331 -31.41 11.92 -4.51
CA THR A 331 -31.28 13.10 -3.66
C THR A 331 -30.05 13.90 -4.06
N THR A 332 -30.24 15.19 -4.26
CA THR A 332 -29.15 16.14 -4.50
C THR A 332 -29.21 17.21 -3.42
N VAL A 333 -28.12 17.37 -2.68
CA VAL A 333 -27.91 18.47 -1.74
C VAL A 333 -26.86 19.41 -2.32
N ASN A 334 -27.23 20.67 -2.51
CA ASN A 334 -26.30 21.71 -2.91
C ASN A 334 -26.38 22.85 -1.88
N GLN A 335 -25.33 23.03 -1.11
CA GLN A 335 -25.20 24.09 -0.12
C GLN A 335 -24.06 25.00 -0.58
N SER A 336 -24.42 26.25 -0.88
CA SER A 336 -23.48 27.27 -1.30
C SER A 336 -23.63 28.53 -0.44
N GLU A 337 -22.52 29.07 0.05
CA GLU A 337 -22.43 30.42 0.63
C GLU A 337 -21.33 31.24 -0.04
#